data_AF-A0A8C3R629-F1
#
_entry.id   AF-A0A8C3R629-F1
#
_cell.length_a   1.000
_cell.length_b   1.000
_cell.length_c   1.000
_cell.angle_alpha   90.00
_cell.angle_beta   90.00
_cell.angle_gamma   90.00
#
_symmetry.space_group_name_H-M   'P 1'
#
loop_
_entity.id
_entity.type
_entity.pdbx_description
1 polymer ?
#
loop_
_entity_poly.entity_id
_entity_poly.type
_entity_poly.pdbx_seq_one_letter_code
_entity_poly.pdbx_strand_id
1 'polypeptide(L)'
;MESQCCPGGCQIVPVWNFVALWPSEKEKEDIILISDDDDGDEVQCPDDDDDSTQESSVVFVEPQEKSPLEEKGSEEMVDEEGDLVVTYCRQAYVMPHARHDCSTHPFERAESDACSPLGRNQEICEQCYCYICDKLAAECQLWTVPSLCHCNAHNKSNFWKAQRNLALAGVLATFNLELLELDAELRQGGDLLEKFIKDLSVAYNKYLLGEKMCPPGQECCCELKLPPGQCSVCSSQKVEVVYK
;
A
#
# COMPACT_ATOMS: atom_id res chain seq x y z
N MET A 1 11.30 16.66 -28.03
CA MET A 1 9.86 16.76 -27.74
C MET A 1 9.78 17.26 -26.32
N GLU A 2 9.38 18.52 -26.18
CA GLU A 2 9.55 19.33 -24.98
C GLU A 2 8.54 18.90 -23.91
N SER A 3 9.05 18.47 -22.76
CA SER A 3 8.26 18.21 -21.56
C SER A 3 7.67 19.52 -21.06
N GLN A 4 6.39 19.75 -21.37
CA GLN A 4 5.63 20.83 -20.77
C GLN A 4 5.41 20.50 -19.29
N CYS A 5 6.27 21.06 -18.44
CA CYS A 5 6.00 21.22 -17.01
C CYS A 5 4.64 21.90 -16.86
N CYS A 6 3.71 21.25 -16.16
CA CYS A 6 2.45 21.87 -15.78
C CYS A 6 2.74 23.16 -15.00
N PRO A 7 2.19 24.31 -15.42
CA PRO A 7 2.36 25.58 -14.73
C PRO A 7 1.40 25.62 -13.54
N GLY A 8 1.73 24.88 -12.50
CA GLY A 8 1.00 24.84 -11.26
C GLY A 8 1.91 24.16 -10.26
N GLY A 9 2.54 24.95 -9.39
CA GLY A 9 3.40 24.43 -8.34
C GLY A 9 2.70 23.29 -7.60
N CYS A 10 3.47 22.26 -7.21
CA CYS A 10 2.99 21.14 -6.43
C CYS A 10 2.15 21.68 -5.26
N GLN A 11 0.83 21.62 -5.38
CA GLN A 11 -0.04 22.00 -4.29
C GLN A 11 0.20 20.97 -3.20
N ILE A 12 0.61 21.43 -2.03
CA ILE A 12 0.63 20.61 -0.82
C ILE A 12 -0.81 20.17 -0.60
N VAL A 13 -1.13 18.96 -1.06
CA VAL A 13 -2.46 18.37 -0.85
C VAL A 13 -2.60 18.17 0.66
N PRO A 14 -3.66 18.66 1.31
CA PRO A 14 -3.85 18.44 2.74
C PRO A 14 -3.79 16.94 3.04
N VAL A 15 -3.17 16.56 4.15
CA VAL A 15 -3.00 15.16 4.61
C VAL A 15 -4.31 14.36 4.52
N TRP A 16 -5.45 15.02 4.61
CA TRP A 16 -6.78 14.42 4.64
C TRP A 16 -7.21 13.92 3.25
N ASN A 17 -6.69 14.52 2.17
CA ASN A 17 -6.88 14.02 0.80
C ASN A 17 -6.07 12.75 0.53
N PHE A 18 -4.92 12.58 1.19
CA PHE A 18 -4.15 11.33 1.11
C PHE A 18 -4.84 10.20 1.87
N VAL A 19 -5.40 10.49 3.05
CA VAL A 19 -6.21 9.53 3.83
C VAL A 19 -7.45 9.09 3.05
N ALA A 20 -8.11 9.99 2.31
CA ALA A 20 -9.29 9.66 1.51
C ALA A 20 -9.00 8.79 0.28
N LEU A 21 -7.75 8.76 -0.21
CA LEU A 21 -7.34 7.99 -1.40
C LEU A 21 -6.78 6.60 -1.07
N TRP A 22 -6.64 6.25 0.22
CA TRP A 22 -6.05 4.97 0.62
C TRP A 22 -7.05 3.81 0.38
N PRO A 23 -6.70 2.79 -0.42
CA PRO A 23 -7.51 1.59 -0.55
C PRO A 23 -7.44 0.81 0.77
N SER A 24 -8.60 0.59 1.40
CA SER A 24 -8.71 -0.32 2.54
C SER A 24 -8.69 -1.76 2.00
N GLU A 25 -7.52 -2.39 2.01
CA GLU A 25 -7.36 -3.81 1.70
C GLU A 25 -7.11 -4.56 3.02
N LYS A 26 -7.91 -5.60 3.26
CA LYS A 26 -7.73 -6.52 4.39
C LYS A 26 -6.74 -7.60 3.97
N GLU A 27 -5.56 -7.62 4.58
CA GLU A 27 -4.64 -8.74 4.48
C GLU A 27 -4.54 -9.46 5.83
N LYS A 28 -4.48 -10.79 5.77
CA LYS A 28 -4.16 -11.64 6.91
C LYS A 28 -2.65 -11.83 6.89
N GLU A 29 -1.95 -11.20 7.82
CA GLU A 29 -0.53 -11.42 8.00
C GLU A 29 -0.32 -12.66 8.87
N ASP A 30 0.38 -13.67 8.35
CA ASP A 30 0.91 -14.78 9.12
C ASP A 30 2.23 -14.32 9.76
N ILE A 31 2.17 -13.93 11.04
CA ILE A 31 3.32 -13.48 11.81
C ILE A 31 4.10 -14.72 12.30
N ILE A 32 5.34 -14.88 11.83
CA ILE A 32 6.28 -15.88 12.38
C ILE A 32 6.96 -15.26 13.59
N LEU A 33 6.57 -15.70 14.79
CA LEU A 33 7.27 -15.35 16.03
C LEU A 33 8.47 -16.30 16.20
N ILE A 34 9.68 -15.74 16.15
CA ILE A 34 10.91 -16.43 16.57
C ILE A 34 11.10 -16.07 18.05
N SER A 35 10.87 -17.03 18.94
CA SER A 35 11.25 -16.91 20.35
C SER A 35 12.75 -17.19 20.48
N ASP A 36 13.52 -16.16 20.78
CA ASP A 36 14.92 -16.27 21.21
C ASP A 36 14.94 -16.67 22.69
N ASP A 37 15.06 -17.97 22.97
CA ASP A 37 15.40 -18.50 24.29
C ASP A 37 16.93 -18.67 24.37
N ASP A 38 17.63 -17.65 24.86
CA ASP A 38 19.05 -17.74 25.28
C ASP A 38 19.09 -17.73 26.82
N ASP A 39 19.01 -18.92 27.41
CA ASP A 39 19.14 -19.15 28.85
C ASP A 39 20.61 -19.19 29.27
N GLY A 40 20.97 -18.26 30.16
CA GLY A 40 22.24 -18.26 30.87
C GLY A 40 22.07 -17.78 32.31
N ASP A 41 21.66 -18.65 33.23
CA ASP A 41 22.17 -18.63 34.60
C ASP A 41 22.01 -19.99 35.30
N GLU A 42 23.04 -20.34 36.06
CA GLU A 42 23.27 -21.60 36.74
C GLU A 42 22.56 -21.58 38.12
N VAL A 43 21.45 -22.31 38.26
CA VAL A 43 20.83 -22.56 39.58
C VAL A 43 20.61 -24.05 39.80
N GLN A 44 21.28 -24.55 40.82
CA GLN A 44 21.27 -25.94 41.25
C GLN A 44 20.22 -26.16 42.34
N CYS A 45 19.27 -27.07 42.13
CA CYS A 45 18.40 -27.66 43.15
C CYS A 45 18.15 -29.15 42.80
N PRO A 46 18.18 -30.08 43.78
CA PRO A 46 18.07 -31.50 43.52
C PRO A 46 16.63 -32.03 43.56
N ASP A 47 16.42 -33.07 42.76
CA ASP A 47 15.49 -34.21 42.83
C ASP A 47 14.01 -33.94 43.21
N ASP A 48 13.12 -34.14 42.22
CA ASP A 48 11.89 -34.93 42.42
C ASP A 48 11.39 -35.46 41.06
N ASP A 49 11.03 -36.75 41.07
CA ASP A 49 10.48 -37.54 39.98
C ASP A 49 9.15 -36.98 39.43
N ASP A 50 8.94 -37.13 38.12
CA ASP A 50 7.74 -37.71 37.48
C ASP A 50 7.32 -37.03 36.17
N ASP A 51 6.91 -37.91 35.27
CA ASP A 51 6.01 -37.77 34.15
C ASP A 51 6.50 -37.33 32.75
N SER A 52 6.14 -38.23 31.86
CA SER A 52 6.28 -38.31 30.42
C SER A 52 5.79 -37.09 29.66
N THR A 53 6.61 -36.57 28.74
CA THR A 53 6.10 -35.82 27.59
C THR A 53 6.84 -36.16 26.30
N GLN A 54 6.01 -36.44 25.31
CA GLN A 54 6.23 -36.96 23.97
C GLN A 54 7.34 -36.25 23.18
N GLU A 55 8.33 -37.00 22.72
CA GLU A 55 9.25 -36.58 21.66
C GLU A 55 8.49 -36.45 20.33
N SER A 56 8.08 -35.23 19.98
CA SER A 56 7.54 -34.90 18.66
C SER A 56 8.70 -34.72 17.67
N SER A 57 9.15 -35.81 17.07
CA SER A 57 10.15 -35.78 16.01
C SER A 57 9.51 -35.28 14.71
N VAL A 58 9.84 -34.03 14.31
CA VAL A 58 9.40 -33.47 13.03
C VAL A 58 10.47 -33.75 11.98
N VAL A 59 10.16 -34.64 11.03
CA VAL A 59 10.97 -34.90 9.85
C VAL A 59 10.57 -33.93 8.74
N PHE A 60 11.49 -33.05 8.33
CA PHE A 60 11.33 -32.25 7.12
C PHE A 60 11.54 -33.15 5.89
N VAL A 61 10.46 -33.43 5.16
CA VAL A 61 10.52 -34.04 3.84
C VAL A 61 10.43 -32.91 2.82
N GLU A 62 11.55 -32.58 2.17
CA GLU A 62 11.54 -31.69 1.01
C GLU A 62 10.72 -32.35 -0.12
N PRO A 63 9.71 -31.68 -0.69
CA PRO A 63 9.04 -32.17 -1.90
C PRO A 63 10.01 -32.10 -3.07
N GLN A 64 10.40 -33.26 -3.61
CA GLN A 64 11.05 -33.30 -4.92
C GLN A 64 10.03 -32.96 -6.01
N GLU A 65 10.06 -31.72 -6.49
CA GLU A 65 9.47 -31.38 -7.77
C GLU A 65 10.49 -31.63 -8.89
N LYS A 66 10.17 -32.62 -9.72
CA LYS A 66 10.88 -32.92 -10.96
C LYS A 66 10.45 -31.91 -12.01
N SER A 67 11.40 -31.15 -12.57
CA SER A 67 11.24 -30.57 -13.90
C SER A 67 12.52 -30.79 -14.73
N PRO A 68 12.41 -31.16 -16.02
CA PRO A 68 13.57 -31.33 -16.89
C PRO A 68 13.79 -30.04 -17.70
N LEU A 69 14.89 -29.34 -17.44
CA LEU A 69 15.40 -28.33 -18.37
C LEU A 69 16.89 -28.56 -18.58
N GLU A 70 17.23 -28.88 -19.83
CA GLU A 70 18.57 -29.24 -20.28
C GLU A 70 19.56 -28.09 -20.07
N GLU A 71 20.62 -28.37 -19.30
CA GLU A 71 21.75 -27.47 -19.10
C GLU A 71 22.68 -27.52 -20.32
N LYS A 72 22.87 -26.36 -20.95
CA LYS A 72 23.94 -26.12 -21.90
C LYS A 72 25.14 -25.62 -21.11
N GLY A 73 26.13 -26.50 -20.90
CA GLY A 73 27.33 -26.21 -20.10
C GLY A 73 28.05 -24.94 -20.56
N SER A 74 28.24 -24.00 -19.63
CA SER A 74 29.10 -22.84 -19.83
C SER A 74 30.55 -23.21 -19.52
N GLU A 75 31.46 -22.78 -20.41
CA GLU A 75 32.91 -23.01 -20.37
C GLU A 75 33.53 -22.70 -18.99
N GLU A 76 34.37 -23.62 -18.51
CA GLU A 76 35.19 -23.48 -17.31
C GLU A 76 36.16 -22.30 -17.46
N MET A 77 35.97 -21.26 -16.66
CA MET A 77 36.94 -20.18 -16.49
C MET A 77 37.78 -20.53 -15.28
N VAL A 78 39.00 -20.99 -15.50
CA VAL A 78 39.97 -21.34 -14.44
C VAL A 78 40.81 -20.10 -14.13
N ASP A 79 40.81 -19.67 -12.87
CA ASP A 79 41.78 -18.71 -12.32
C ASP A 79 43.13 -19.43 -12.19
N GLU A 80 44.18 -18.95 -12.87
CA GLU A 80 45.51 -19.58 -12.86
C GLU A 80 46.29 -19.41 -11.55
N GLU A 81 45.74 -18.71 -10.54
CA GLU A 81 46.41 -18.51 -9.24
C GLU A 81 45.62 -18.99 -8.01
N GLY A 82 44.48 -19.67 -8.20
CA GLY A 82 43.65 -20.15 -7.08
C GLY A 82 42.98 -21.49 -7.38
N ASP A 83 43.17 -22.46 -6.49
CA ASP A 83 42.62 -23.84 -6.51
C ASP A 83 41.08 -23.88 -6.25
N LEU A 84 40.35 -22.88 -6.75
CA LEU A 84 38.92 -22.66 -6.55
C LEU A 84 38.19 -22.89 -7.87
N VAL A 85 37.61 -24.08 -8.02
CA VAL A 85 36.74 -24.42 -9.15
C VAL A 85 35.29 -24.26 -8.72
N VAL A 86 34.51 -23.50 -9.50
CA VAL A 86 33.06 -23.41 -9.32
C VAL A 86 32.42 -24.69 -9.87
N THR A 87 32.08 -25.62 -8.99
CA THR A 87 31.55 -26.95 -9.37
C THR A 87 30.06 -26.95 -9.69
N TYR A 88 29.34 -25.87 -9.33
CA TYR A 88 27.92 -25.72 -9.58
C TYR A 88 27.49 -24.25 -9.53
N CYS A 89 26.73 -23.82 -10.54
CA CYS A 89 26.07 -22.53 -10.59
C CYS A 89 24.58 -22.74 -10.83
N ARG A 90 23.73 -22.14 -10.01
CA ARG A 90 22.30 -21.98 -10.30
C ARG A 90 21.93 -20.52 -10.28
N GLN A 91 20.94 -20.15 -11.08
CA GLN A 91 20.35 -18.82 -10.98
C GLN A 91 19.69 -18.66 -9.61
N ALA A 92 20.04 -17.59 -8.90
CA ALA A 92 19.43 -17.29 -7.61
C ALA A 92 17.95 -16.89 -7.80
N TYR A 93 17.10 -17.30 -6.87
CA TYR A 93 15.74 -16.78 -6.78
C TYR A 93 15.79 -15.30 -6.40
N VAL A 94 15.13 -14.45 -7.18
CA VAL A 94 15.00 -13.03 -6.86
C VAL A 94 13.96 -12.90 -5.75
N MET A 95 14.41 -12.49 -4.57
CA MET A 95 13.50 -12.24 -3.44
C MET A 95 12.75 -10.92 -3.62
N PRO A 96 11.57 -10.75 -2.99
CA PRO A 96 10.88 -9.47 -2.94
C PRO A 96 11.81 -8.36 -2.45
N HIS A 97 11.87 -7.25 -3.19
CA HIS A 97 12.78 -6.15 -2.90
C HIS A 97 12.13 -4.81 -3.22
N ALA A 98 12.57 -3.76 -2.53
CA ALA A 98 12.07 -2.42 -2.82
C ALA A 98 12.48 -2.06 -4.24
N ARG A 99 11.62 -1.35 -4.98
CA ARG A 99 11.93 -0.94 -6.36
C ARG A 99 13.31 -0.28 -6.53
N HIS A 100 13.75 0.50 -5.55
CA HIS A 100 15.06 1.17 -5.61
C HIS A 100 16.28 0.27 -5.47
N ASP A 101 16.07 -1.00 -5.11
CA ASP A 101 17.09 -2.05 -4.99
C ASP A 101 16.97 -3.09 -6.13
N CYS A 102 16.11 -2.85 -7.12
CA CYS A 102 15.94 -3.76 -8.25
C CYS A 102 17.21 -3.84 -9.12
N SER A 103 17.75 -5.05 -9.30
CA SER A 103 18.90 -5.30 -10.17
C SER A 103 18.52 -5.34 -11.66
N THR A 104 17.27 -5.66 -11.99
CA THR A 104 16.77 -5.75 -13.37
C THR A 104 16.49 -4.38 -13.97
N HIS A 105 15.91 -3.45 -13.20
CA HIS A 105 15.50 -2.13 -13.67
C HIS A 105 16.27 -1.03 -12.94
N PRO A 106 17.07 -0.20 -13.65
CA PRO A 106 17.84 0.86 -13.03
C PRO A 106 16.93 1.85 -12.31
N PHE A 107 17.45 2.46 -11.24
CA PHE A 107 16.69 3.39 -10.40
C PHE A 107 17.37 4.75 -10.34
N GLU A 108 16.59 5.81 -10.46
CA GLU A 108 17.02 7.19 -10.36
C GLU A 108 16.49 7.80 -9.05
N ARG A 109 17.40 8.30 -8.19
CA ARG A 109 17.06 8.88 -6.89
C ARG A 109 16.84 10.39 -7.03
N ALA A 110 15.83 10.90 -6.33
CA ALA A 110 15.63 12.31 -6.09
C ALA A 110 15.18 12.54 -4.65
N GLU A 111 15.61 13.65 -4.05
CA GLU A 111 15.34 13.90 -2.63
C GLU A 111 13.90 14.32 -2.34
N SER A 112 13.19 14.88 -3.32
CA SER A 112 11.82 15.40 -3.19
C SER A 112 10.84 14.71 -4.12
N ASP A 113 9.56 15.02 -3.91
CA ASP A 113 8.50 14.61 -4.83
C ASP A 113 8.79 15.09 -6.25
N ALA A 114 8.43 14.25 -7.22
CA ALA A 114 8.44 14.56 -8.62
C ALA A 114 7.06 14.22 -9.18
N CYS A 115 6.46 15.14 -9.93
CA CYS A 115 5.10 14.95 -10.45
C CYS A 115 4.94 13.79 -11.45
N SER A 116 6.02 13.11 -11.82
CA SER A 116 6.05 12.01 -12.76
C SER A 116 7.16 11.01 -12.41
N PRO A 117 7.09 9.76 -12.91
CA PRO A 117 8.20 8.82 -12.80
C PRO A 117 9.51 9.43 -13.30
N LEU A 118 10.58 9.28 -12.52
CA LEU A 118 11.93 9.70 -12.91
C LEU A 118 12.59 8.60 -13.72
N GLY A 119 13.15 8.97 -14.88
CA GLY A 119 13.82 8.02 -15.77
C GLY A 119 12.98 6.76 -16.03
N ARG A 120 13.46 5.63 -15.51
CA ARG A 120 12.83 4.30 -15.66
C ARG A 120 12.20 3.77 -14.37
N ASN A 121 11.97 4.64 -13.38
CA ASN A 121 11.44 4.25 -12.07
C ASN A 121 10.06 3.56 -12.15
N GLN A 122 9.26 3.87 -13.16
CA GLN A 122 7.97 3.21 -13.41
C GLN A 122 8.07 1.71 -13.73
N GLU A 123 9.20 1.25 -14.25
CA GLU A 123 9.38 -0.16 -14.62
C GLU A 123 9.51 -1.02 -13.38
N ILE A 124 8.98 -2.25 -13.41
CA ILE A 124 9.00 -3.18 -12.28
C ILE A 124 9.35 -4.57 -12.78
N CYS A 125 10.06 -5.34 -11.96
CA CYS A 125 10.05 -6.79 -12.10
C CYS A 125 8.94 -7.39 -11.20
N GLU A 126 8.68 -8.68 -11.36
CA GLU A 126 7.62 -9.40 -10.62
C GLU A 126 7.80 -9.33 -9.09
N GLN A 127 9.03 -9.18 -8.63
CA GLN A 127 9.41 -9.16 -7.21
C GLN A 127 9.62 -7.76 -6.64
N CYS A 128 9.39 -6.70 -7.42
CA CYS A 128 9.43 -5.34 -6.90
C CYS A 128 8.23 -5.08 -5.98
N TYR A 129 8.47 -4.55 -4.79
CA TYR A 129 7.42 -3.97 -3.94
C TYR A 129 7.49 -2.45 -3.90
N CYS A 130 6.33 -1.85 -3.65
CA CYS A 130 6.16 -0.41 -3.47
C CYS A 130 6.60 0.00 -2.06
N TYR A 131 7.65 0.84 -1.97
CA TYR A 131 8.18 1.31 -0.69
C TYR A 131 7.15 2.07 0.17
N ILE A 132 6.11 2.69 -0.40
CA ILE A 132 5.10 3.41 0.39
C ILE A 132 4.01 2.48 0.92
N CYS A 133 3.45 1.61 0.06
CA CYS A 133 2.32 0.73 0.39
C CYS A 133 2.70 -0.63 0.99
N ASP A 134 3.98 -1.01 0.96
CA ASP A 134 4.46 -2.31 1.44
C ASP A 134 3.85 -3.55 0.78
N LYS A 135 3.42 -3.40 -0.47
CA LYS A 135 2.86 -4.47 -1.31
C LYS A 135 3.53 -4.54 -2.67
N LEU A 136 3.25 -5.56 -3.47
CA LEU A 136 3.81 -5.68 -4.82
C LEU A 136 3.58 -4.40 -5.62
N ALA A 137 4.60 -3.96 -6.34
CA ALA A 137 4.54 -2.72 -7.11
C ALA A 137 3.46 -2.78 -8.20
N ALA A 138 3.20 -3.98 -8.74
CA ALA A 138 2.12 -4.25 -9.68
C ALA A 138 0.70 -4.01 -9.09
N GLU A 139 0.55 -4.09 -7.77
CA GLU A 139 -0.73 -3.91 -7.06
C GLU A 139 -0.88 -2.48 -6.53
N CYS A 140 0.16 -1.64 -6.67
CA CYS A 140 0.14 -0.27 -6.22
C CYS A 140 -0.67 0.62 -7.17
N GLN A 141 -1.86 1.01 -6.73
CA GLN A 141 -2.76 1.89 -7.50
C GLN A 141 -2.16 3.29 -7.74
N LEU A 142 -1.22 3.71 -6.89
CA LEU A 142 -0.53 5.01 -6.97
C LEU A 142 0.85 4.91 -7.62
N TRP A 143 1.19 3.78 -8.25
CA TRP A 143 2.55 3.53 -8.75
C TRP A 143 3.09 4.65 -9.65
N THR A 144 2.32 4.99 -10.69
CA THR A 144 2.68 6.00 -11.70
C THR A 144 1.70 7.18 -11.75
N VAL A 145 0.85 7.32 -10.73
CA VAL A 145 -0.16 8.38 -10.69
C VAL A 145 0.55 9.75 -10.62
N PRO A 146 0.31 10.68 -11.55
CA PRO A 146 0.95 11.98 -11.53
C PRO A 146 0.75 12.71 -10.20
N SER A 147 1.80 13.37 -9.71
CA SER A 147 1.84 14.07 -8.42
C SER A 147 1.66 13.19 -7.16
N LEU A 148 1.53 11.87 -7.33
CA LEU A 148 1.39 10.89 -6.24
C LEU A 148 2.19 9.62 -6.52
N CYS A 149 3.14 9.65 -7.46
CA CYS A 149 3.74 8.43 -8.00
C CYS A 149 4.70 7.80 -6.99
N HIS A 150 4.33 6.62 -6.50
CA HIS A 150 5.16 5.87 -5.55
C HIS A 150 6.41 5.24 -6.17
N CYS A 151 6.48 5.16 -7.51
CA CYS A 151 7.61 4.55 -8.21
C CYS A 151 8.95 5.25 -7.93
N ASN A 152 8.92 6.52 -7.52
CA ASN A 152 10.12 7.30 -7.18
C ASN A 152 10.58 7.12 -5.72
N ALA A 153 9.82 6.38 -4.92
CA ALA A 153 10.04 6.31 -3.48
C ALA A 153 11.23 5.42 -3.09
N HIS A 154 12.06 5.91 -2.17
CA HIS A 154 13.24 5.19 -1.68
C HIS A 154 13.62 5.53 -0.24
N ASN A 155 14.30 4.59 0.44
CA ASN A 155 14.65 4.71 1.87
C ASN A 155 15.73 5.76 2.18
N LYS A 156 16.46 6.24 1.17
CA LYS A 156 17.51 7.26 1.36
C LYS A 156 17.00 8.70 1.47
N SER A 157 15.72 8.96 1.15
CA SER A 157 15.13 10.30 1.29
C SER A 157 14.32 10.41 2.58
N ASN A 158 14.53 11.52 3.30
CA ASN A 158 13.71 11.87 4.46
C ASN A 158 12.26 12.16 4.05
N PHE A 159 12.04 12.74 2.87
CA PHE A 159 10.71 12.99 2.32
C PHE A 159 9.95 11.67 2.14
N TRP A 160 10.55 10.68 1.46
CA TRP A 160 9.90 9.39 1.22
C TRP A 160 9.70 8.58 2.50
N LYS A 161 10.63 8.66 3.46
CA LYS A 161 10.45 8.08 4.79
C LYS A 161 9.25 8.69 5.52
N ALA A 162 9.12 10.02 5.50
CA ALA A 162 7.99 10.70 6.10
C ALA A 162 6.67 10.30 5.43
N GLN A 163 6.64 10.21 4.09
CA GLN A 163 5.46 9.73 3.35
C GLN A 163 5.09 8.27 3.71
N ARG A 164 6.07 7.36 3.79
CA ARG A 164 5.83 5.98 4.25
C ARG A 164 5.28 5.96 5.68
N ASN A 165 5.82 6.78 6.58
CA ASN A 165 5.34 6.82 7.96
C ASN A 165 3.91 7.36 8.06
N LEU A 166 3.58 8.38 7.28
CA LEU A 166 2.20 8.90 7.18
C LEU A 166 1.25 7.82 6.65
N ALA A 167 1.67 7.10 5.60
CA ALA A 167 0.90 5.99 5.04
C ALA A 167 0.65 4.87 6.08
N LEU A 168 1.68 4.46 6.82
CA LEU A 168 1.58 3.43 7.86
C LEU A 168 0.72 3.85 9.06
N ALA A 169 0.72 5.14 9.40
CA ALA A 169 -0.10 5.69 10.47
C ALA A 169 -1.56 5.93 10.04
N GLY A 170 -1.82 6.10 8.74
CA GLY A 170 -3.15 6.36 8.20
C GLY A 170 -3.80 7.59 8.85
N VAL A 171 -5.07 7.45 9.25
CA VAL A 171 -5.81 8.54 9.91
C VAL A 171 -5.22 8.94 11.27
N LEU A 172 -4.49 8.02 11.93
CA LEU A 172 -3.91 8.25 13.25
C LEU A 172 -2.76 9.25 13.22
N ALA A 173 -2.19 9.52 12.04
CA ALA A 173 -1.21 10.60 11.84
C ALA A 173 -1.71 11.96 12.36
N THR A 174 -3.03 12.17 12.41
CA THR A 174 -3.66 13.40 12.94
C THR A 174 -3.36 13.62 14.43
N PHE A 175 -3.03 12.57 15.17
CA PHE A 175 -2.79 12.61 16.62
C PHE A 175 -1.31 12.76 16.98
N ASN A 176 -0.41 12.91 16.00
CA ASN A 176 1.05 13.02 16.21
C ASN A 176 1.65 11.86 17.02
N LEU A 177 1.12 10.65 16.84
CA LEU A 177 1.64 9.44 17.47
C LEU A 177 2.84 8.91 16.68
N GLU A 178 3.84 8.40 17.39
CA GLU A 178 4.96 7.72 16.78
C GLU A 178 4.53 6.33 16.28
N LEU A 179 5.15 5.81 15.22
CA LEU A 179 4.79 4.49 14.68
C LEU A 179 4.94 3.34 15.69
N LEU A 180 5.85 3.50 16.66
CA LEU A 180 6.09 2.53 17.73
C LEU A 180 4.96 2.52 18.77
N GLU A 181 4.15 3.58 18.84
CA GLU A 181 2.99 3.69 19.73
C GLU A 181 1.73 3.07 19.09
N LEU A 182 1.78 2.68 17.82
CA LEU A 182 0.64 2.14 17.08
C LEU A 182 0.49 0.63 17.26
N ASP A 183 -0.16 0.26 18.36
CA ASP A 183 -0.58 -1.12 18.61
C ASP A 183 -1.82 -1.52 17.77
N ALA A 184 -2.22 -2.78 17.90
CA ALA A 184 -3.35 -3.34 17.16
C ALA A 184 -4.69 -2.68 17.52
N GLU A 185 -4.88 -2.28 18.79
CA GLU A 185 -6.12 -1.64 19.23
C GLU A 185 -6.25 -0.24 18.64
N LEU A 186 -5.15 0.50 18.63
CA LEU A 186 -5.10 1.84 18.08
C LEU A 186 -5.27 1.81 16.56
N ARG A 187 -4.65 0.85 15.86
CA ARG A 187 -4.87 0.61 14.43
C ARG A 187 -6.34 0.33 14.13
N GLN A 188 -6.97 -0.57 14.90
CA GLN A 188 -8.40 -0.85 14.77
C GLN A 188 -9.26 0.41 15.01
N GLY A 189 -8.91 1.23 16.00
CA GLY A 189 -9.55 2.52 16.25
C GLY A 189 -9.40 3.49 15.07
N GLY A 190 -8.22 3.50 14.44
CA GLY A 190 -7.94 4.21 13.20
C GLY A 190 -8.88 3.78 12.06
N ASP A 191 -9.01 2.48 11.81
CA ASP A 191 -9.90 1.95 10.77
C ASP A 191 -11.37 2.35 10.99
N LEU A 192 -11.82 2.32 12.25
CA LEU A 192 -13.17 2.76 12.62
C LEU A 192 -13.37 4.27 12.41
N LEU A 193 -12.37 5.08 12.75
CA LEU A 193 -12.39 6.53 12.52
C LEU A 193 -12.41 6.84 11.02
N GLU A 194 -11.58 6.16 10.23
CA GLU A 194 -11.57 6.32 8.77
C GLU A 194 -12.92 5.96 8.15
N LYS A 195 -13.51 4.85 8.59
CA LYS A 195 -14.87 4.45 8.17
C LYS A 195 -15.89 5.51 8.54
N PHE A 196 -15.87 6.01 9.77
CA PHE A 196 -16.78 7.07 10.21
C PHE A 196 -16.64 8.34 9.37
N ILE A 197 -15.40 8.77 9.05
CA ILE A 197 -15.15 9.92 8.20
C ILE A 197 -15.74 9.72 6.79
N LYS A 198 -15.58 8.53 6.21
CA LYS A 198 -16.16 8.18 4.91
C LYS A 198 -17.68 8.23 4.96
N ASP A 199 -18.30 7.62 5.97
CA ASP A 199 -19.75 7.60 6.14
C ASP A 199 -20.31 9.03 6.35
N LEU A 200 -19.63 9.84 7.16
CA LEU A 200 -19.98 11.24 7.40
C LEU A 200 -19.87 12.08 6.12
N SER A 201 -18.82 11.87 5.32
CA SER A 201 -18.65 12.54 4.02
C SER A 201 -19.80 12.22 3.07
N VAL A 202 -20.22 10.96 2.98
CA VAL A 202 -21.37 10.55 2.16
C VAL A 202 -22.66 11.22 2.65
N ALA A 203 -22.92 11.20 3.95
CA ALA A 203 -24.09 11.84 4.55
C ALA A 203 -24.10 13.36 4.31
N TYR A 204 -22.95 14.02 4.47
CA TYR A 204 -22.79 15.46 4.27
C TYR A 204 -22.97 15.86 2.80
N ASN A 205 -22.41 15.10 1.86
CA ASN A 205 -22.62 15.34 0.44
C ASN A 205 -24.10 15.15 0.06
N LYS A 206 -24.78 14.15 0.62
CA LYS A 206 -26.23 13.97 0.44
C LYS A 206 -27.02 15.17 0.97
N TYR A 207 -26.65 15.69 2.14
CA TYR A 207 -27.23 16.91 2.70
C TYR A 207 -27.04 18.10 1.75
N LEU A 208 -25.82 18.30 1.22
CA LEU A 208 -25.51 19.42 0.31
C LEU A 208 -26.25 19.35 -1.04
N LEU A 209 -26.51 18.14 -1.55
CA LEU A 209 -27.35 17.97 -2.75
C LEU A 209 -28.79 18.46 -2.52
N GLY A 210 -29.25 18.38 -1.26
CA GLY A 210 -30.59 18.77 -0.83
C GLY A 210 -31.71 17.97 -1.47
N GLU A 211 -32.94 18.18 -1.00
CA GLU A 211 -34.14 17.67 -1.67
C GLU A 211 -34.75 18.79 -2.51
N LYS A 212 -34.91 18.53 -3.81
CA LYS A 212 -35.68 19.40 -4.71
C LYS A 212 -37.16 19.22 -4.40
N MET A 213 -37.74 20.18 -3.70
CA MET A 213 -39.18 20.18 -3.41
C MET A 213 -39.92 21.07 -4.41
N CYS A 214 -41.00 20.54 -5.00
CA CYS A 214 -42.01 21.40 -5.60
C CYS A 214 -42.83 22.03 -4.47
N PRO A 215 -43.14 23.34 -4.53
CA PRO A 215 -43.99 23.99 -3.53
C PRO A 215 -45.33 23.24 -3.39
N PRO A 216 -45.82 22.98 -2.15
CA PRO A 216 -47.10 22.32 -1.96
C PRO A 216 -48.22 23.19 -2.53
N GLY A 217 -48.93 22.66 -3.54
CA GLY A 217 -50.05 23.32 -4.21
C GLY A 217 -49.80 23.81 -5.64
N GLN A 218 -48.59 23.64 -6.21
CA GLN A 218 -48.38 23.87 -7.64
C GLN A 218 -48.52 22.56 -8.43
N GLU A 219 -49.75 22.24 -8.84
CA GLU A 219 -49.96 21.35 -9.98
C GLU A 219 -49.24 21.97 -11.18
N CYS A 220 -48.39 21.20 -11.86
CA CYS A 220 -47.79 21.67 -13.11
C CYS A 220 -48.92 22.08 -14.06
N CYS A 221 -49.04 23.36 -14.41
CA CYS A 221 -50.02 23.84 -15.39
C CYS A 221 -49.69 23.43 -16.83
N CYS A 222 -48.86 22.40 -17.01
CA CYS A 222 -48.56 21.81 -18.29
C CYS A 222 -49.72 20.93 -18.73
N GLU A 223 -50.36 21.26 -19.85
CA GLU A 223 -51.46 20.46 -20.42
C GLU A 223 -51.08 18.98 -20.69
N LEU A 224 -49.79 18.65 -20.67
CA LEU A 224 -49.25 17.33 -20.99
C LEU A 224 -49.11 16.35 -19.81
N LYS A 225 -49.48 16.72 -18.56
CA LYS A 225 -49.31 15.84 -17.37
C LYS A 225 -47.94 15.13 -17.29
N LEU A 226 -46.86 15.81 -17.66
CA LEU A 226 -45.51 15.24 -17.61
C LEU A 226 -44.97 15.19 -16.17
N PRO A 227 -44.02 14.28 -15.87
CA PRO A 227 -43.38 14.22 -14.55
C PRO A 227 -42.72 15.56 -14.16
N PRO A 228 -42.60 15.87 -12.85
CA PRO A 228 -41.97 17.10 -12.37
C PRO A 228 -40.57 17.31 -12.98
N GLY A 229 -40.31 18.51 -13.49
CA GLY A 229 -39.02 18.89 -14.10
C GLY A 229 -38.86 18.64 -15.60
N GLN A 230 -39.85 18.04 -16.29
CA GLN A 230 -39.83 17.81 -17.74
C GLN A 230 -40.61 18.84 -18.57
N CYS A 231 -41.24 19.81 -17.89
CA CYS A 231 -41.92 20.93 -18.53
C CYS A 231 -41.03 22.18 -18.48
N SER A 232 -40.92 22.91 -19.60
CA SER A 232 -40.16 24.16 -19.68
C SER A 232 -40.58 25.23 -18.65
N VAL A 233 -41.83 25.21 -18.20
CA VAL A 233 -42.35 26.06 -17.12
C VAL A 233 -41.81 25.60 -15.75
N CYS A 234 -41.83 24.30 -15.46
CA CYS A 234 -41.27 23.75 -14.21
C CYS A 234 -39.75 23.84 -14.16
N SER A 235 -39.05 23.77 -15.29
CA SER A 235 -37.61 23.96 -15.38
C SER A 235 -37.20 25.42 -15.12
N SER A 236 -38.12 26.37 -15.30
CA SER A 236 -37.90 27.81 -15.08
C SER A 236 -38.35 28.28 -13.69
N GLN A 237 -39.14 27.47 -12.98
CA GLN A 237 -39.54 27.73 -11.60
C GLN A 237 -38.31 27.59 -10.69
N LYS A 238 -38.07 28.56 -9.80
CA LYS A 238 -37.02 28.45 -8.77
C LYS A 238 -37.31 27.22 -7.91
N VAL A 239 -36.56 26.15 -8.14
CA VAL A 239 -36.55 24.98 -7.26
C VAL A 239 -35.85 25.39 -5.99
N GLU A 240 -36.58 25.43 -4.89
CA GLU A 240 -36.00 25.71 -3.58
C GLU A 240 -35.31 24.44 -3.09
N VAL A 241 -34.00 24.51 -2.88
CA VAL A 241 -33.22 23.40 -2.33
C VAL A 241 -33.41 23.44 -0.82
N VAL A 242 -34.15 22.45 -0.29
CA VAL A 242 -34.32 22.31 1.16
C VAL A 242 -33.26 21.34 1.65
N TYR A 243 -32.44 21.82 2.58
CA TYR A 243 -31.48 21.01 3.31
C TYR A 243 -32.19 20.34 4.49
N LYS A 244 -32.10 19.02 4.61
CA LYS A 244 -32.64 18.23 5.72
C LYS A 244 -31.56 17.40 6.36
#